data_AF-A0AAN7Z714-F1
#
_entry.id   AF-A0AAN7Z714-F1
#
_cell.length_a   1.000
_cell.length_b   1.000
_cell.length_c   1.000
_cell.angle_alpha   90.00
_cell.angle_beta   90.00
_cell.angle_gamma   90.00
#
_symmetry.space_group_name_H-M   'P 1'
#
loop_
_entity.id
_entity.type
_entity.pdbx_description
1 polymer ?
#
loop_
_entity_poly.entity_id
_entity_poly.type
_entity_poly.pdbx_seq_one_letter_code
_entity_poly.pdbx_strand_id
1 'polypeptide(L)'
;MSQLHSVRDNVHPVFQLGRASTRRLIHLILDELAEVVPEQPLFSFSKTQHPQDGFTDVSAKCFANAINRTAWWLADNLGKPSNFETVAYIRSSKSSADRIYTDPGS
;
A
#
# COMPACT_ATOMS: atom_id res chain seq x y z
N MET A 1 -4.23 39.83 3.85
CA MET A 1 -4.84 38.71 4.60
C MET A 1 -5.29 37.67 3.58
N SER A 2 -4.51 36.62 3.37
CA SER A 2 -4.77 35.62 2.33
C SER A 2 -5.52 34.43 2.92
N GLN A 3 -6.62 34.07 2.27
CA GLN A 3 -7.63 33.11 2.72
C GLN A 3 -7.04 31.71 2.93
N LEU A 4 -7.20 31.18 4.14
CA LEU A 4 -6.93 29.80 4.50
C LEU A 4 -8.11 28.93 4.00
N HIS A 5 -8.19 28.69 2.68
CA HIS A 5 -9.07 27.64 2.18
C HIS A 5 -8.54 26.31 2.73
N SER A 6 -9.31 25.73 3.66
CA SER A 6 -8.95 24.53 4.38
C SER A 6 -8.74 23.40 3.38
N VAL A 7 -7.51 22.87 3.31
CA VAL A 7 -7.13 21.68 2.52
C VAL A 7 -8.09 20.49 2.73
N ARG A 8 -8.85 20.49 3.83
CA ARG A 8 -9.82 19.46 4.21
C ARG A 8 -11.06 19.41 3.31
N ASP A 9 -11.36 20.44 2.54
CA ASP A 9 -12.59 20.48 1.72
C ASP A 9 -12.47 19.69 0.41
N ASN A 10 -11.25 19.25 0.03
CA ASN A 10 -10.98 18.47 -1.19
C ASN A 10 -10.84 16.96 -0.95
N VAL A 11 -11.12 16.47 0.26
CA VAL A 11 -11.06 15.04 0.55
C VAL A 11 -12.37 14.38 0.11
N HIS A 12 -12.27 13.46 -0.86
CA HIS A 12 -13.44 12.74 -1.35
C HIS A 12 -14.21 12.08 -0.20
N PRO A 13 -15.56 12.15 -0.15
CA PRO A 13 -16.36 11.63 0.97
C PRO A 13 -16.09 10.17 1.37
N VAL A 14 -15.57 9.38 0.44
CA VAL A 14 -15.16 7.98 0.68
C VAL A 14 -14.05 7.85 1.74
N PHE A 15 -13.22 8.87 1.94
CA PHE A 15 -12.15 8.89 2.94
C PHE A 15 -12.56 9.52 4.27
N GLN A 16 -13.80 10.02 4.39
CA GLN A 16 -14.25 10.68 5.60
C GLN A 16 -14.51 9.65 6.71
N LEU A 17 -13.98 9.91 7.91
CA LEU A 17 -14.07 9.01 9.06
C LEU A 17 -15.52 8.69 9.48
N GLY A 18 -16.47 9.57 9.17
CA GLY A 18 -17.91 9.34 9.41
C GLY A 18 -18.50 8.15 8.65
N ARG A 19 -17.80 7.61 7.64
CA ARG A 19 -18.17 6.36 6.96
C ARG A 19 -17.39 5.14 7.45
N ALA A 20 -16.46 5.29 8.39
CA ALA A 20 -15.72 4.16 8.95
C ALA A 20 -16.67 3.23 9.73
N SER A 21 -16.58 1.92 9.48
CA SER A 21 -17.42 0.92 10.13
C SER A 21 -16.58 -0.30 10.50
N THR A 22 -16.70 -0.77 11.73
CA THR A 22 -16.00 -1.96 12.25
C THR A 22 -16.53 -3.27 11.66
N ARG A 23 -17.66 -3.23 10.93
CA ARG A 23 -18.25 -4.40 10.28
C ARG A 23 -17.73 -4.64 8.85
N ARG A 24 -16.85 -3.78 8.34
CA ARG A 24 -16.27 -3.94 6.99
C ARG A 24 -14.92 -4.63 7.08
N LEU A 25 -14.72 -5.62 6.22
CA LEU A 25 -13.39 -6.20 6.02
C LEU A 25 -12.54 -5.18 5.28
N ILE A 26 -11.30 -5.00 5.73
CA ILE A 26 -10.42 -3.94 5.22
C ILE A 26 -10.16 -4.05 3.70
N HIS A 27 -10.15 -5.28 3.15
CA HIS A 27 -9.94 -5.50 1.73
C HIS A 27 -11.15 -5.04 0.88
N LEU A 28 -12.38 -5.15 1.38
CA LEU A 28 -13.58 -4.68 0.66
C LEU A 28 -13.59 -3.16 0.48
N ILE A 29 -12.97 -2.43 1.42
CA ILE A 29 -12.83 -0.98 1.31
C ILE A 29 -11.98 -0.61 0.09
N LEU A 30 -10.99 -1.43 -0.25
CA LEU A 30 -10.08 -1.16 -1.36
C LEU A 30 -10.76 -1.42 -2.71
N ASP A 31 -11.62 -2.42 -2.80
CA ASP A 31 -12.46 -2.64 -3.99
C ASP A 31 -13.43 -1.45 -4.19
N GLU A 32 -14.09 -0.98 -3.13
CA GLU A 32 -14.94 0.23 -3.18
C GLU A 32 -14.14 1.48 -3.62
N LEU A 33 -12.94 1.67 -3.08
CA LEU A 33 -12.07 2.78 -3.47
C LEU A 33 -11.63 2.68 -4.94
N ALA A 34 -11.37 1.47 -5.44
CA ALA A 34 -11.03 1.24 -6.83
C ALA A 34 -12.17 1.59 -7.80
N GLU A 35 -13.43 1.48 -7.36
CA GLU A 35 -14.60 1.90 -8.14
C GLU A 35 -14.85 3.40 -8.08
N VAL A 36 -14.74 3.99 -6.88
CA VAL A 36 -15.14 5.38 -6.62
C VAL A 36 -14.04 6.38 -6.98
N VAL A 37 -12.78 6.05 -6.66
CA VAL A 37 -11.60 6.92 -6.86
C VAL A 37 -10.40 6.11 -7.39
N PRO A 38 -10.52 5.48 -8.58
CA PRO A 38 -9.55 4.49 -9.09
C PRO A 38 -8.10 4.99 -9.14
N GLU A 39 -7.90 6.24 -9.55
CA GLU A 39 -6.59 6.83 -9.78
C GLU A 39 -6.01 7.53 -8.55
N GLN A 40 -6.76 7.59 -7.44
CA GLN A 40 -6.29 8.22 -6.21
C GLN A 40 -5.10 7.42 -5.64
N PRO A 41 -3.92 8.06 -5.45
CA PRO A 41 -2.80 7.41 -4.77
C PRO A 41 -3.16 7.07 -3.33
N LEU A 42 -2.94 5.81 -2.94
CA LEU A 42 -3.09 5.34 -1.55
C LEU A 42 -1.73 5.17 -0.87
N PHE A 43 -0.73 4.74 -1.63
CA PHE A 43 0.64 4.55 -1.15
C PHE A 43 1.63 5.15 -2.14
N SER A 44 2.80 5.51 -1.65
CA SER A 44 3.90 5.98 -2.48
C SER A 44 5.20 5.42 -1.92
N PHE A 45 6.05 4.90 -2.79
CA PHE A 45 7.36 4.36 -2.39
C PHE A 45 8.46 4.99 -3.23
N SER A 46 9.62 5.20 -2.62
CA SER A 46 10.75 5.80 -3.34
C SER A 46 11.24 4.86 -4.43
N LYS A 47 11.54 5.42 -5.61
CA LYS A 47 12.06 4.64 -6.73
C LYS A 47 13.44 4.06 -6.43
N THR A 48 14.22 4.72 -5.58
CA THR A 48 15.60 4.37 -5.25
C THR A 48 15.86 4.55 -3.76
N GLN A 49 17.12 4.44 -3.33
CA GLN A 49 17.53 4.78 -1.96
C GLN A 49 17.64 6.30 -1.73
N HIS A 50 17.43 7.07 -2.79
CA HIS A 50 17.62 8.51 -2.84
C HIS A 50 16.26 9.18 -3.07
N PRO A 51 15.67 9.82 -2.04
CA PRO A 51 14.34 10.42 -2.14
C PRO A 51 14.19 11.44 -3.28
N GLN A 52 15.29 12.05 -3.73
CA GLN A 52 15.29 13.00 -4.85
C GLN A 52 14.94 12.38 -6.21
N ASP A 53 15.08 11.06 -6.37
CA ASP A 53 14.78 10.36 -7.63
C ASP A 53 13.25 10.19 -7.83
N GLY A 54 12.47 10.65 -6.86
CA GLY A 54 11.03 10.65 -6.87
C GLY A 54 10.42 9.35 -6.35
N PHE A 55 9.10 9.31 -6.43
CA PHE A 55 8.29 8.24 -5.88
C PHE A 55 7.41 7.62 -6.95
N THR A 56 7.04 6.37 -6.72
CA THR A 56 6.04 5.66 -7.50
C THR A 56 4.79 5.56 -6.66
N ASP A 57 3.72 6.18 -7.15
CA ASP A 57 2.41 6.11 -6.54
C ASP A 57 1.72 4.79 -6.89
N VAL A 58 1.01 4.24 -5.91
CA VAL A 58 0.13 3.09 -6.07
C VAL A 58 -1.30 3.58 -5.91
N SER A 59 -2.04 3.58 -7.01
CA SER A 59 -3.45 3.99 -7.02
C SER A 59 -4.35 2.97 -6.33
N ALA A 60 -5.55 3.39 -5.91
CA ALA A 60 -6.55 2.51 -5.32
C ALA A 60 -6.85 1.30 -6.20
N LYS A 61 -7.02 1.53 -7.51
CA LYS A 61 -7.25 0.47 -8.49
C LYS A 61 -6.06 -0.48 -8.61
N CYS A 62 -4.83 0.04 -8.65
CA CYS A 62 -3.63 -0.78 -8.71
C CYS A 62 -3.54 -1.70 -7.47
N PHE A 63 -3.80 -1.15 -6.29
CA PHE A 63 -3.69 -1.90 -5.05
C PHE A 63 -4.80 -2.96 -4.89
N ALA A 64 -6.06 -2.63 -5.20
CA ALA A 64 -7.16 -3.60 -5.18
C ALA A 64 -6.89 -4.77 -6.14
N ASN A 65 -6.42 -4.49 -7.36
CA ASN A 65 -6.04 -5.52 -8.32
C ASN A 65 -4.88 -6.41 -7.81
N ALA A 66 -3.89 -5.82 -7.12
CA ALA A 66 -2.79 -6.58 -6.54
C ALA A 66 -3.28 -7.52 -5.43
N ILE A 67 -4.20 -7.06 -4.57
CA ILE A 67 -4.83 -7.89 -3.53
C ILE A 67 -5.63 -9.03 -4.16
N ASN A 68 -6.51 -8.72 -5.10
CA ASN A 68 -7.36 -9.71 -5.75
C ASN A 68 -6.52 -10.76 -6.48
N ARG A 69 -5.48 -10.34 -7.21
CA ARG A 69 -4.52 -11.26 -7.84
C ARG A 69 -3.80 -12.14 -6.81
N THR A 70 -3.39 -11.58 -5.68
CA THR A 70 -2.71 -12.32 -4.62
C THR A 70 -3.66 -13.33 -3.96
N ALA A 71 -4.92 -12.96 -3.71
CA ALA A 71 -5.93 -13.84 -3.16
C ALA A 71 -6.20 -15.04 -4.08
N TRP A 72 -6.34 -14.80 -5.39
CA TRP A 72 -6.48 -15.89 -6.37
C TRP A 72 -5.24 -16.78 -6.42
N TRP A 73 -4.04 -16.18 -6.42
CA TRP A 73 -2.79 -16.96 -6.41
C TRP A 73 -2.69 -17.83 -5.15
N LEU A 74 -3.03 -17.31 -3.97
CA LEU A 74 -3.04 -18.08 -2.73
C LEU A 74 -4.05 -19.23 -2.78
N ALA A 75 -5.28 -18.98 -3.26
CA ALA A 75 -6.31 -20.01 -3.37
C ALA A 75 -5.91 -21.13 -4.35
N ASP A 76 -5.20 -20.78 -5.44
CA ASP A 76 -4.70 -21.74 -6.43
C ASP A 76 -3.54 -22.58 -5.89
N ASN A 77 -2.64 -21.98 -5.10
CA ASN A 77 -1.42 -22.65 -4.64
C ASN A 77 -1.57 -23.38 -3.29
N LEU A 78 -2.43 -22.87 -2.40
CA LEU A 78 -2.65 -23.44 -1.06
C LEU A 78 -3.98 -24.18 -0.95
N GLY A 79 -4.85 -24.07 -1.96
CA GLY A 79 -6.22 -24.56 -1.93
C GLY A 79 -7.20 -23.56 -1.29
N LYS A 80 -8.50 -23.90 -1.33
CA LYS A 80 -9.52 -23.09 -0.67
C LYS A 80 -9.38 -23.24 0.85
N PRO A 81 -9.36 -22.12 1.61
CA PRO A 81 -9.26 -22.20 3.05
C PRO A 81 -10.49 -22.93 3.60
N SER A 82 -10.25 -23.94 4.43
CA SER A 82 -11.32 -24.67 5.11
C SER A 82 -11.69 -24.01 6.45
N ASN A 83 -10.75 -23.29 7.05
CA ASN A 83 -10.82 -22.61 8.34
C ASN A 83 -9.95 -21.34 8.34
N PHE A 84 -9.68 -20.77 9.53
CA PHE A 84 -8.71 -19.68 9.74
C PHE A 84 -7.26 -20.20 9.75
N GLU A 85 -6.82 -20.72 8.60
CA GLU A 85 -5.46 -21.20 8.42
C GLU A 85 -4.46 -20.04 8.45
N THR A 86 -3.30 -20.26 9.07
CA THR A 86 -2.27 -19.22 9.23
C THR A 86 -1.27 -19.29 8.08
N VAL A 87 -0.99 -18.14 7.46
CA VAL A 87 0.01 -17.99 6.40
C VAL A 87 1.18 -17.16 6.93
N ALA A 88 2.40 -17.68 6.82
CA ALA A 88 3.62 -16.95 7.16
C ALA A 88 4.08 -16.08 5.99
N TYR A 89 4.39 -14.80 6.25
CA TYR A 89 4.99 -13.89 5.27
C TYR A 89 6.41 -13.52 5.70
N ILE A 90 7.39 -13.83 4.87
CA ILE A 90 8.81 -13.53 5.12
C ILE A 90 9.32 -12.68 3.96
N ARG A 91 9.90 -11.52 4.28
CA ARG A 91 10.57 -10.64 3.32
C ARG A 91 12.02 -10.47 3.73
N SER A 92 12.94 -10.68 2.79
CA SER A 92 14.33 -10.28 2.98
C SER A 92 14.45 -8.76 2.88
N SER A 93 15.00 -8.13 3.92
CA SER A 93 15.43 -6.73 3.87
C SER A 93 16.95 -6.72 3.73
N LYS A 94 17.47 -6.24 2.61
CA LYS A 94 18.91 -5.98 2.50
C LYS A 94 19.19 -4.62 3.14
N SER A 95 19.92 -4.62 4.24
CA SER A 95 20.47 -3.41 4.84
C SER A 95 21.69 -2.96 4.04
N SER A 96 21.71 -1.72 3.57
CA SER A 96 22.83 -1.11 2.83
C SER A 96 24.07 -0.80 3.71
N ALA A 97 24.16 -1.36 4.92
CA ALA A 97 25.27 -1.07 5.85
C ALA A 97 26.60 -1.78 5.50
N ASP A 98 26.62 -2.66 4.51
CA ASP A 98 27.77 -3.53 4.20
C ASP A 98 28.87 -2.90 3.32
N ARG A 99 28.95 -1.56 3.24
CA ARG A 99 29.85 -0.88 2.29
C ARG A 99 30.77 0.22 2.82
N ILE A 100 31.04 0.25 4.11
CA ILE A 100 32.05 1.16 4.70
C ILE A 100 32.91 0.46 5.74
N TYR A 101 33.82 -0.40 5.29
CA TYR A 101 35.18 -0.50 5.83
C TYR A 101 36.07 -1.30 4.87
N THR A 102 36.62 -0.62 3.85
CA THR A 102 37.87 -1.08 3.21
C THR A 102 39.00 -0.33 3.91
N ASP A 103 39.78 -1.09 4.68
CA ASP A 103 41.00 -0.66 5.35
C ASP A 103 42.07 -0.28 4.31
N PRO A 104 42.64 0.95 4.32
CA PRO A 104 43.80 1.28 3.52
C PRO A 104 45.06 1.06 4.36
N GLY A 105 45.56 -0.18 4.39
CA GLY A 105 46.80 -0.47 5.13
C GLY A 105 47.27 -1.92 5.13
N SER A 106 47.88 -2.38 4.04
CA SER A 106 48.86 -3.47 4.04
C SER A 106 49.88 -3.24 2.95
#